data_AF-A0A378VTM3-F1
#
_entry.id   AF-A0A378VTM3-F1
#
_cell.length_a   1.000
_cell.length_b   1.000
_cell.length_c   1.000
_cell.angle_alpha   90.00
_cell.angle_beta   90.00
_cell.angle_gamma   90.00
#
_symmetry.space_group_name_H-M   'P 1'
#
loop_
_entity.id
_entity.type
_entity.pdbx_description
1 polymer ?
#
loop_
_entity_poly.entity_id
_entity_poly.type
_entity_poly.pdbx_seq_one_letter_code
_entity_poly.pdbx_strand_id
1 'polypeptide(L)'
;MTWAKVSAADDQKLHLRSIIHELLWFLKGDTNIKYLKDNNVSIWDEWADENGDLGPVYGYQWRSWPAPDGRHIDQIANVVEQIKKNPDSRRLIVSAWNPALVDEMALPPCHALFQFYVADGKLSCQLYQRSADISLVCRLILPATRC
;
A
#
# COMPACT_ATOMS: atom_id res chain seq x y z
N MET A 1 2.21 -15.41 19.33
CA MET A 1 1.78 -14.31 18.44
C MET A 1 0.32 -14.01 18.74
N THR A 2 0.06 -12.87 19.37
CA THR A 2 -1.28 -12.37 19.66
C THR A 2 -1.87 -11.79 18.37
N TRP A 3 -3.05 -12.26 17.98
CA TRP A 3 -3.81 -11.70 16.87
C TRP A 3 -4.46 -10.40 17.34
N ALA A 4 -4.04 -9.26 16.79
CA ALA A 4 -4.71 -7.99 17.05
C ALA A 4 -6.04 -7.95 16.29
N LYS A 5 -7.14 -7.64 16.99
CA LYS A 5 -8.37 -7.19 16.33
C LYS A 5 -8.07 -5.83 15.69
N VAL A 6 -8.48 -5.64 14.45
CA VAL A 6 -8.56 -4.30 13.86
C VAL A 6 -9.73 -3.59 14.53
N SER A 7 -9.44 -2.88 15.63
CA SER A 7 -10.36 -1.93 16.25
C SER A 7 -9.77 -0.54 16.07
N ALA A 8 -10.48 0.32 15.35
CA ALA A 8 -10.18 1.75 15.40
C ALA A 8 -10.38 2.24 16.84
N ALA A 9 -9.51 3.12 17.33
CA ALA A 9 -9.76 3.79 18.60
C ALA A 9 -11.02 4.68 18.44
N ASP A 10 -12.01 4.52 19.32
CA ASP A 10 -13.35 5.10 19.18
C ASP A 10 -13.38 6.65 19.15
N ASP A 11 -12.28 7.32 19.53
CA ASP A 11 -12.20 8.78 19.68
C ASP A 11 -11.60 9.52 18.46
N GLN A 12 -11.31 8.80 17.37
CA GLN A 12 -10.38 9.29 16.36
C GLN A 12 -11.00 9.20 14.95
N LYS A 13 -11.42 10.35 14.37
CA LYS A 13 -12.14 10.45 13.08
C LYS A 13 -11.21 10.18 11.88
N LEU A 14 -11.17 8.91 11.46
CA LEU A 14 -10.55 8.46 10.22
C LEU A 14 -11.04 9.24 8.99
N HIS A 15 -10.10 9.76 8.19
CA HIS A 15 -10.35 10.27 6.84
C HIS A 15 -10.53 9.10 5.86
N LEU A 16 -11.59 8.31 6.08
CA LEU A 16 -11.84 7.04 5.38
C LEU A 16 -11.87 7.19 3.85
N ARG A 17 -12.35 8.33 3.34
CA ARG A 17 -12.32 8.65 1.90
C ARG A 17 -10.91 8.58 1.33
N SER A 18 -9.95 9.24 1.97
CA SER A 18 -8.55 9.28 1.52
C SER A 18 -7.95 7.88 1.48
N ILE A 19 -8.20 7.09 2.54
CA ILE A 19 -7.71 5.70 2.64
C ILE A 19 -8.27 4.83 1.51
N ILE A 20 -9.58 4.92 1.23
CA ILE A 20 -10.21 4.13 0.16
C ILE A 20 -9.63 4.51 -1.21
N HIS A 21 -9.55 5.80 -1.53
CA HIS A 21 -9.04 6.22 -2.83
C HIS A 21 -7.56 5.90 -3.00
N GLU A 22 -6.74 6.03 -1.96
CA GLU A 22 -5.35 5.63 -1.97
C GLU A 22 -5.20 4.12 -2.26
N LEU A 23 -5.96 3.27 -1.56
CA LEU A 23 -5.92 1.83 -1.82
C LEU A 23 -6.35 1.49 -3.26
N LEU A 24 -7.40 2.14 -3.76
CA LEU A 24 -7.85 1.96 -5.14
C LEU A 24 -6.80 2.43 -6.15
N TRP A 25 -6.07 3.51 -5.84
CA TRP A 25 -4.99 4.04 -6.65
C TRP A 25 -3.79 3.07 -6.70
N PHE A 26 -3.37 2.52 -5.56
CA PHE A 26 -2.37 1.45 -5.50
C PHE A 26 -2.81 0.22 -6.29
N LEU A 27 -4.06 -0.22 -6.13
CA LEU A 27 -4.59 -1.36 -6.85
C LEU A 27 -4.71 -1.10 -8.36
N LYS A 28 -4.83 0.15 -8.82
CA LYS A 28 -4.75 0.47 -10.27
C LYS A 28 -3.33 0.38 -10.82
N GLY A 29 -2.32 0.36 -9.95
CA GLY A 29 -0.91 0.41 -10.35
C GLY A 29 -0.44 1.82 -10.71
N ASP A 30 -1.23 2.83 -10.38
CA ASP A 30 -0.97 4.23 -10.71
C ASP A 30 0.08 4.82 -9.75
N THR A 31 0.84 5.78 -10.25
CA THR A 31 1.91 6.48 -9.53
C THR A 31 1.86 8.00 -9.74
N ASN A 32 0.88 8.50 -10.49
CA ASN A 32 0.60 9.91 -10.64
C ASN A 32 -0.58 10.33 -9.74
N ILE A 33 -0.47 11.49 -9.10
CA ILE A 33 -1.48 11.98 -8.13
C ILE A 33 -2.75 12.53 -8.79
N LYS A 34 -2.85 12.58 -10.13
CA LYS A 34 -4.03 13.11 -10.82
C LYS A 34 -5.32 12.43 -10.38
N TYR A 35 -5.35 11.09 -10.31
CA TYR A 35 -6.54 10.36 -9.86
C TYR A 35 -6.93 10.75 -8.43
N LEU A 36 -5.95 10.93 -7.54
CA LEU A 36 -6.20 11.35 -6.16
C LEU A 36 -6.78 12.76 -6.12
N LYS A 37 -6.20 13.70 -6.88
CA LYS A 37 -6.68 15.09 -7.00
C LYS A 37 -8.09 15.18 -7.57
N ASP A 38 -8.39 14.42 -8.63
CA ASP A 38 -9.73 14.32 -9.22
C ASP A 38 -10.77 13.81 -8.20
N ASN A 39 -10.33 13.08 -7.16
CA ASN A 39 -11.15 12.57 -6.06
C ASN A 39 -10.96 13.37 -4.75
N ASN A 40 -10.47 14.61 -4.83
CA ASN A 40 -10.18 15.51 -3.69
C ASN A 40 -9.34 14.86 -2.57
N VAL A 41 -8.34 14.07 -2.93
CA VAL A 41 -7.35 13.51 -2.02
C VAL A 41 -6.00 14.14 -2.34
N SER A 42 -5.40 14.78 -1.33
CA SER A 42 -4.14 15.54 -1.46
C SER A 42 -3.01 14.98 -0.58
N ILE A 43 -3.16 13.77 -0.03
CA ILE A 43 -2.21 13.17 0.93
C ILE A 43 -0.85 12.81 0.32
N TRP A 44 -0.68 12.95 -0.99
CA TRP A 44 0.56 12.68 -1.73
C TRP A 44 1.16 13.94 -2.37
N ASP A 45 0.51 15.10 -2.22
CA ASP A 45 0.87 16.34 -2.94
C ASP A 45 2.28 16.84 -2.59
N GLU A 46 2.74 16.63 -1.36
CA GLU A 46 4.06 17.12 -0.88
C GLU A 46 5.24 16.34 -1.47
N TRP A 47 5.02 15.14 -1.99
CA TRP A 47 6.07 14.28 -2.53
C TRP A 47 6.09 14.23 -4.06
N ALA A 48 5.01 14.66 -4.71
CA ALA A 48 4.91 14.60 -6.15
C ALA A 48 5.76 15.69 -6.82
N ASP A 49 6.29 15.39 -8.00
CA ASP A 49 6.99 16.38 -8.81
C ASP A 49 6.03 17.37 -9.48
N GLU A 50 6.57 18.25 -10.33
CA GLU A 50 5.80 19.26 -11.07
C GLU A 50 4.72 18.68 -12.00
N ASN A 51 4.89 17.43 -12.45
CA ASN A 51 3.94 16.70 -13.30
C ASN A 51 2.97 15.84 -12.49
N GLY A 52 3.17 15.76 -11.16
CA GLY A 52 2.38 14.96 -10.26
C GLY A 52 2.86 13.50 -10.14
N ASP A 53 4.07 13.18 -10.61
CA ASP A 53 4.63 11.83 -10.56
C ASP A 53 5.39 11.58 -9.26
N LEU A 54 5.34 10.34 -8.77
CA LEU A 54 5.99 9.89 -7.53
C LEU A 54 7.13 8.89 -7.77
N GLY A 55 7.43 8.59 -9.04
CA GLY A 55 8.31 7.49 -9.41
C GLY A 55 7.67 6.11 -9.20
N PRO A 56 8.45 5.02 -9.20
CA PRO A 56 7.94 3.65 -9.16
C PRO A 56 7.51 3.20 -7.75
N VAL A 57 6.65 3.97 -7.09
CA VAL A 57 6.13 3.70 -5.74
C VAL A 57 5.12 2.54 -5.74
N TYR A 58 4.54 2.24 -4.57
CA TYR A 58 3.68 1.09 -4.25
C TYR A 58 2.88 0.49 -5.40
N GLY A 59 2.02 1.28 -6.07
CA GLY A 59 1.16 0.80 -7.15
C GLY A 59 1.94 0.13 -8.28
N TYR A 60 3.02 0.78 -8.73
CA TYR A 60 3.91 0.23 -9.74
C TYR A 60 4.55 -1.08 -9.27
N GLN A 61 5.07 -1.15 -8.04
CA GLN A 61 5.65 -2.38 -7.52
C GLN A 61 4.60 -3.49 -7.37
N TRP A 62 3.37 -3.17 -6.99
CA TRP A 62 2.32 -4.16 -6.76
C TRP A 62 1.76 -4.76 -8.04
N ARG A 63 1.61 -3.96 -9.09
CA ARG A 63 0.95 -4.35 -10.35
C ARG A 63 1.92 -4.56 -11.52
N SER A 64 3.11 -3.98 -11.44
CA SER A 64 4.06 -3.88 -12.54
C SER A 64 5.51 -3.96 -12.04
N TRP A 65 5.83 -4.92 -11.17
CA TRP A 65 7.22 -5.08 -10.71
C TRP A 65 8.15 -5.47 -11.87
N PRO A 66 9.22 -4.72 -12.16
CA PRO A 66 10.08 -5.01 -13.30
C PRO A 66 10.99 -6.21 -13.03
N ALA A 67 10.96 -7.18 -13.94
CA ALA A 67 11.83 -8.34 -13.93
C ALA A 67 13.09 -8.11 -14.80
N PRO A 68 14.22 -8.76 -14.49
CA PRO A 68 15.46 -8.59 -15.27
C PRO A 68 15.35 -8.98 -16.75
N ASP A 69 14.36 -9.78 -17.11
CA ASP A 69 14.08 -10.22 -18.48
C ASP A 69 13.14 -9.27 -19.25
N GLY A 70 12.85 -8.09 -18.68
CA GLY A 70 12.01 -7.07 -19.28
C GLY A 70 10.50 -7.27 -19.08
N ARG A 71 10.08 -8.35 -18.41
CA ARG A 71 8.67 -8.55 -18.04
C ARG A 71 8.28 -7.69 -16.84
N HIS A 72 6.97 -7.56 -16.62
CA HIS A 72 6.40 -7.01 -15.39
C HIS A 72 5.65 -8.11 -14.63
N ILE A 73 5.81 -8.13 -13.31
CA ILE A 73 5.19 -9.09 -12.40
C ILE A 73 4.05 -8.39 -11.66
N ASP A 74 2.82 -8.84 -11.91
CA ASP A 74 1.63 -8.40 -11.16
C ASP A 74 1.48 -9.24 -9.88
N GLN A 75 2.03 -8.74 -8.78
CA GLN A 75 2.03 -9.44 -7.50
C GLN A 75 0.61 -9.58 -6.91
N ILE A 76 -0.28 -8.60 -7.15
CA ILE A 76 -1.67 -8.66 -6.69
C ILE A 76 -2.45 -9.75 -7.41
N ALA A 77 -2.36 -9.81 -8.75
CA ALA A 77 -3.01 -10.85 -9.52
C ALA A 77 -2.50 -12.24 -9.11
N ASN A 78 -1.18 -12.38 -8.99
CA ASN A 78 -0.54 -13.62 -8.58
C ASN A 78 -1.00 -14.08 -7.19
N VAL A 79 -1.04 -13.19 -6.19
CA VAL A 79 -1.43 -13.59 -4.83
C VAL A 79 -2.91 -13.96 -4.74
N VAL A 80 -3.79 -13.25 -5.46
CA VAL A 80 -5.22 -13.61 -5.55
C VAL A 80 -5.42 -14.97 -6.21
N GLU A 81 -4.68 -15.26 -7.28
CA GLU A 81 -4.71 -16.56 -7.93
C GLU A 81 -4.18 -17.66 -7.00
N GLN A 82 -3.08 -17.42 -6.30
CA GLN A 82 -2.49 -18.39 -5.37
C GLN A 82 -3.39 -18.64 -4.17
N ILE A 83 -4.07 -17.64 -3.61
CA ILE A 83 -5.06 -17.85 -2.54
C ILE A 83 -6.18 -18.79 -3.01
N LYS A 84 -6.62 -18.67 -4.27
CA LYS A 84 -7.68 -19.53 -4.82
C LYS A 84 -7.20 -20.95 -5.13
N LYS A 85 -5.98 -21.10 -5.66
CA LYS A 85 -5.47 -22.40 -6.16
C LYS A 85 -4.62 -23.17 -5.15
N ASN A 86 -3.93 -22.47 -4.26
CA ASN A 86 -2.97 -23.02 -3.30
C ASN A 86 -2.98 -22.21 -1.98
N PRO A 87 -4.12 -22.20 -1.24
CA PRO A 87 -4.30 -21.38 -0.04
C PRO A 87 -3.30 -21.67 1.08
N ASP A 88 -2.78 -22.89 1.16
CA ASP A 88 -1.81 -23.31 2.19
C ASP A 88 -0.37 -22.86 1.89
N SER A 89 -0.17 -22.17 0.76
CA SER A 89 1.12 -21.62 0.37
C SER A 89 1.67 -20.69 1.44
N ARG A 90 2.91 -20.94 1.86
CA ARG A 90 3.66 -20.07 2.79
C ARG A 90 4.34 -18.89 2.07
N ARG A 91 4.01 -18.66 0.80
CA ARG A 91 4.67 -17.69 -0.10
C ARG A 91 3.68 -16.70 -0.72
N LEU A 92 2.51 -16.51 -0.11
CA LEU A 92 1.50 -15.53 -0.53
C LEU A 92 1.95 -14.12 -0.14
N ILE A 93 2.93 -13.56 -0.85
CA ILE A 93 3.63 -12.33 -0.46
C ILE A 93 3.50 -11.28 -1.56
N VAL A 94 3.39 -10.02 -1.13
CA VAL A 94 3.56 -8.85 -1.99
C VAL A 94 4.61 -7.93 -1.34
N SER A 95 5.60 -7.51 -2.12
CA SER A 95 6.63 -6.57 -1.70
C SER A 95 6.52 -5.27 -2.47
N ALA A 96 6.58 -4.14 -1.77
CA ALA A 96 6.84 -2.83 -2.38
C ALA A 96 8.34 -2.49 -2.37
N TRP A 97 9.14 -3.20 -1.57
CA TRP A 97 10.55 -2.87 -1.38
C TRP A 97 11.41 -3.43 -2.52
N ASN A 98 11.70 -2.59 -3.51
CA ASN A 98 12.59 -2.90 -4.63
C ASN A 98 13.93 -2.17 -4.48
N PRO A 99 15.02 -2.84 -4.05
CA PRO A 99 16.30 -2.19 -3.83
C PRO A 99 16.90 -1.54 -5.09
N ALA A 100 16.52 -2.00 -6.28
CA ALA A 100 17.04 -1.45 -7.53
C ALA A 100 16.37 -0.12 -7.92
N LEU A 101 15.21 0.20 -7.35
CA LEU A 101 14.41 1.37 -7.71
C LEU A 101 14.11 2.29 -6.52
N VAL A 102 14.56 1.94 -5.31
CA VAL A 102 14.16 2.64 -4.08
C VAL A 102 14.57 4.12 -4.08
N ASP A 103 15.70 4.44 -4.69
CA ASP A 103 16.22 5.80 -4.79
C ASP A 103 15.51 6.64 -5.86
N GLU A 104 14.76 6.00 -6.76
CA GLU A 104 13.92 6.66 -7.78
C GLU A 104 12.52 6.98 -7.25
N MET A 105 12.16 6.50 -6.06
CA MET A 105 10.86 6.74 -5.44
C MET A 105 10.88 8.05 -4.66
N ALA A 106 9.85 8.88 -4.86
CA ALA A 106 9.70 10.13 -4.11
C ALA A 106 9.67 9.91 -2.58
N LEU A 107 9.15 8.76 -2.16
CA LEU A 107 9.24 8.29 -0.78
C LEU A 107 9.44 6.77 -0.75
N PRO A 108 10.51 6.26 -0.12
CA PRO A 108 10.71 4.83 0.01
C PRO A 108 9.55 4.14 0.74
N PRO A 109 9.12 2.92 0.36
CA PRO A 109 7.92 2.30 0.90
C PRO A 109 7.96 2.08 2.41
N CYS A 110 7.03 2.67 3.17
CA CYS A 110 6.93 2.49 4.63
C CYS A 110 6.30 1.13 4.96
N HIS A 111 5.19 0.79 4.31
CA HIS A 111 4.57 -0.55 4.35
C HIS A 111 5.21 -1.42 3.25
N ALA A 112 6.34 -2.01 3.62
CA ALA A 112 7.31 -2.58 2.68
C ALA A 112 6.90 -3.96 2.14
N LEU A 113 6.24 -4.78 2.96
CA LEU A 113 5.89 -6.16 2.59
C LEU A 113 4.64 -6.59 3.35
N PHE A 114 3.75 -7.32 2.68
CA PHE A 114 2.66 -8.02 3.36
C PHE A 114 2.52 -9.46 2.89
N GLN A 115 2.16 -10.33 3.82
CA GLN A 115 1.98 -11.76 3.61
C GLN A 115 0.57 -12.18 4.00
N PHE A 116 -0.05 -13.01 3.15
CA PHE A 116 -1.32 -13.65 3.44
C PHE A 116 -1.15 -15.06 3.96
N TYR A 117 -2.15 -15.51 4.71
CA TYR A 117 -2.26 -16.86 5.22
C TYR A 117 -3.73 -17.27 5.28
N VAL A 118 -4.04 -18.50 4.89
CA VAL A 118 -5.40 -19.05 4.95
C VAL A 118 -5.41 -20.22 5.92
N ALA A 119 -6.34 -20.20 6.89
CA ALA A 119 -6.61 -21.34 7.75
C ALA A 119 -8.08 -21.31 8.20
N ASP A 120 -8.69 -22.49 8.31
CA ASP A 120 -10.09 -22.65 8.76
C ASP A 120 -11.08 -21.76 7.97
N GLY A 121 -10.85 -21.64 6.66
CA GLY A 121 -11.66 -20.79 5.77
C GLY A 121 -11.51 -19.28 6.00
N LYS A 122 -10.53 -18.83 6.80
CA LYS A 122 -10.27 -17.42 7.12
C LYS A 122 -8.99 -16.94 6.45
N LEU A 123 -9.06 -15.77 5.83
CA LEU A 123 -7.91 -15.06 5.28
C LEU A 123 -7.31 -14.13 6.33
N SER A 124 -6.02 -14.28 6.59
CA SER A 124 -5.21 -13.40 7.44
C SER A 124 -4.22 -12.61 6.59
N CYS A 125 -3.85 -11.42 7.03
CA CYS A 125 -2.81 -10.59 6.41
C CYS A 125 -1.88 -10.05 7.50
N GLN A 126 -0.57 -10.22 7.31
CA GLN A 126 0.47 -9.65 8.15
C GLN A 126 1.23 -8.60 7.35
N LEU A 127 1.29 -7.37 7.87
CA LEU A 127 2.05 -6.28 7.28
C LEU A 127 3.37 -6.08 8.04
N TYR A 128 4.47 -5.98 7.30
CA TYR A 128 5.75 -5.47 7.78
C TYR A 128 5.88 -4.00 7.37
N GLN A 129 5.81 -3.12 8.36
CA GLN A 129 5.97 -1.68 8.20
C GLN A 129 7.32 -1.27 8.79
N ARG A 130 8.27 -0.86 7.93
CA ARG A 130 9.64 -0.53 8.32
C ARG A 130 9.75 0.78 9.11
N SER A 131 8.78 1.66 8.93
CA SER A 131 8.69 2.96 9.60
C SER A 131 7.22 3.37 9.70
N ALA A 132 6.83 3.85 10.87
CA ALA A 132 5.51 4.35 11.15
C ALA A 132 5.65 5.69 11.87
N ASP A 133 5.38 6.78 11.15
CA ASP A 133 5.17 8.05 11.80
C ASP A 133 3.79 8.00 12.48
N ILE A 134 3.81 7.80 13.79
CA ILE A 134 2.60 7.75 14.62
C ILE A 134 1.81 9.07 14.51
N SER A 135 2.48 10.21 14.28
CA SER A 135 1.82 11.50 14.10
C SER A 135 1.08 11.62 12.76
N LEU A 136 1.62 11.04 11.68
CA LEU A 136 0.97 11.00 10.36
C LEU A 136 -0.16 9.96 10.32
N VAL A 137 0.06 8.79 10.93
CA VAL A 137 -1.00 7.81 11.17
C VAL A 137 -2.13 8.47 11.96
N CYS A 138 -1.83 9.18 13.05
CA CYS A 138 -2.81 9.99 13.77
C CYS A 138 -3.42 11.10 12.91
N ARG A 139 -2.72 11.74 11.95
CA ARG A 139 -3.30 12.76 11.04
C ARG A 139 -4.28 12.19 10.02
N LEU A 140 -4.08 10.96 9.53
CA LEU A 140 -5.10 10.24 8.74
C LEU A 140 -6.31 9.85 9.61
N ILE A 141 -6.15 9.87 10.93
CA ILE A 141 -7.18 9.55 11.94
C ILE A 141 -7.74 10.82 12.63
N LEU A 142 -7.18 12.01 12.42
CA LEU A 142 -7.58 13.24 13.09
C LEU A 142 -7.99 14.30 12.06
N PRO A 143 -9.10 15.02 12.29
CA PRO A 143 -9.48 16.13 11.42
C PRO A 143 -8.39 17.21 11.47
N ALA A 144 -8.13 17.82 10.31
CA ALA A 144 -7.05 18.80 10.05
C ALA A 144 -7.18 20.14 10.84
N THR A 145 -7.86 20.16 11.98
CA THR A 145 -8.25 21.37 12.71
C THR A 145 -7.50 21.61 14.02
N ARG A 146 -6.35 20.96 14.24
CA ARG A 146 -5.44 21.33 15.33
C ARG A 146 -3.96 21.23 14.94
N CYS A 147 -3.50 22.23 14.20
CA CYS A 147 -2.25 22.93 14.44
C CYS A 147 -2.53 24.42 14.31
#